data_AF-A0AAP0QY58-F1
#
_entry.id   AF-A0AAP0QY58-F1
#
_cell.length_a   1.000
_cell.length_b   1.000
_cell.length_c   1.000
_cell.angle_alpha   90.00
_cell.angle_beta   90.00
_cell.angle_gamma   90.00
#
_symmetry.space_group_name_H-M   'P 1'
#
loop_
_entity.id
_entity.type
_entity.pdbx_description
1 polymer ?
#
loop_
_entity_poly.entity_id
_entity_poly.type
_entity_poly.pdbx_seq_one_letter_code
_entity_poly.pdbx_strand_id
1 'polypeptide(L)'
;MERQIEELKAEVRRKLVVDDAATDKPSQKLNMINGIQRLGVAYHFETEVADALEHIFLTYDHIYNENNDDDALYNVALRFKLLRQ
;
A
#
# COMPACT_ATOMS: atom_id res chain seq x y z
N MET A 1 5.23 -22.49 14.45
CA MET A 1 5.96 -21.50 13.63
C MET A 1 5.30 -21.34 12.27
N GLU A 2 5.11 -22.41 11.49
CA GLU A 2 4.44 -22.33 10.16
C GLU A 2 3.03 -21.74 10.20
N ARG A 3 2.17 -22.16 11.14
CA ARG A 3 0.83 -21.59 11.31
C ARG A 3 0.82 -20.08 11.54
N GLN A 4 1.75 -19.58 12.36
CA GLN A 4 1.86 -18.15 12.66
C GLN A 4 2.31 -17.35 11.42
N ILE A 5 3.17 -17.94 10.58
CA ILE A 5 3.61 -17.31 9.32
C ILE A 5 2.42 -17.20 8.36
N GLU A 6 1.63 -18.25 8.21
CA GLU A 6 0.46 -18.24 7.32
C GLU A 6 -0.65 -17.30 7.81
N GLU A 7 -0.88 -17.25 9.13
CA GLU A 7 -1.79 -16.28 9.75
C GLU A 7 -1.34 -14.83 9.48
N LEU A 8 -0.04 -14.55 9.63
CA LEU A 8 0.51 -13.22 9.39
C LEU A 8 0.47 -12.84 7.90
N LYS A 9 0.77 -13.78 6.99
CA LYS A 9 0.60 -13.57 5.54
C LYS A 9 -0.85 -13.23 5.19
N ALA A 10 -1.81 -13.94 5.77
CA ALA A 10 -3.22 -13.67 5.53
C ALA A 10 -3.63 -12.27 6.05
N GLU A 11 -3.08 -11.83 7.17
CA GLU A 11 -3.32 -10.48 7.68
C GLU A 11 -2.74 -9.40 6.76
N VAL A 12 -1.52 -9.59 6.27
CA VAL A 12 -0.89 -8.67 5.30
C VAL A 12 -1.72 -8.58 4.04
N ARG A 13 -2.19 -9.71 3.48
CA ARG A 13 -3.07 -9.72 2.30
C ARG A 13 -4.38 -8.97 2.55
N ARG A 14 -5.03 -9.19 3.69
CA ARG A 14 -6.25 -8.45 4.05
C ARG A 14 -6.02 -6.95 4.07
N LYS A 15 -4.93 -6.48 4.68
CA LYS A 15 -4.62 -5.03 4.74
C LYS A 15 -4.25 -4.44 3.38
N LEU A 16 -3.72 -5.23 2.43
CA LEU A 16 -3.47 -4.77 1.06
C LEU A 16 -4.77 -4.63 0.25
N VAL A 17 -5.70 -5.57 0.44
CA VAL A 17 -6.94 -5.68 -0.36
C VAL A 17 -8.10 -4.87 0.21
N VAL A 18 -8.17 -4.67 1.52
CA VAL A 18 -9.27 -3.91 2.13
C VAL A 18 -9.14 -2.44 1.70
N ASP A 19 -10.15 -1.97 0.97
CA ASP A 19 -10.41 -0.55 0.71
C ASP A 19 -11.55 -0.13 1.63
N ASP A 20 -11.28 -0.07 2.95
CA ASP A 20 -12.27 0.46 3.88
C ASP A 20 -12.24 1.99 3.77
N ALA A 21 -13.22 2.52 3.05
CA ALA A 21 -13.43 3.95 2.81
C ALA A 21 -13.52 4.79 4.11
N ALA A 22 -13.70 4.14 5.27
CA ALA A 22 -13.77 4.78 6.58
C ALA A 22 -12.42 4.93 7.29
N THR A 23 -11.36 4.22 6.88
CA THR A 23 -10.18 4.06 7.75
C THR A 23 -8.81 3.94 7.07
N ASP A 24 -8.72 3.59 5.79
CA ASP A 24 -7.41 3.39 5.15
C ASP A 24 -7.05 4.59 4.26
N LYS A 25 -6.22 5.49 4.79
CA LYS A 25 -5.66 6.58 3.99
C LYS A 25 -4.75 5.95 2.92
N PRO A 26 -4.77 6.43 1.66
CA PRO A 26 -3.86 5.99 0.61
C PRO A 26 -2.37 6.02 1.00
N SER A 27 -2.00 6.94 1.90
CA SER A 27 -0.66 7.03 2.48
C SER A 27 -0.29 5.83 3.36
N GLN A 28 -1.24 5.23 4.08
CA GLN A 28 -1.01 4.02 4.89
C GLN A 28 -0.73 2.81 4.00
N LYS A 29 -1.52 2.65 2.92
CA LYS A 29 -1.32 1.59 1.93
C LYS A 29 0.04 1.73 1.21
N LEU A 30 0.42 2.95 0.81
CA LEU A 30 1.77 3.24 0.27
C LEU A 30 2.90 2.87 1.24
N ASN A 31 2.76 3.22 2.52
CA ASN A 31 3.74 2.89 3.54
C ASN A 31 3.86 1.37 3.78
N MET A 32 2.72 0.66 3.72
CA MET A 32 2.69 -0.80 3.88
C MET A 32 3.41 -1.51 2.72
N ILE A 33 3.15 -1.10 1.47
CA ILE A 33 3.85 -1.62 0.29
C ILE A 33 5.36 -1.36 0.40
N ASN A 34 5.75 -0.14 0.76
CA ASN A 34 7.16 0.20 0.95
C ASN A 34 7.82 -0.66 2.06
N GLY A 35 7.10 -0.94 3.15
CA GLY A 35 7.56 -1.82 4.21
C GLY A 35 7.80 -3.25 3.71
N ILE A 36 6.83 -3.83 3.01
CA ILE A 36 6.91 -5.19 2.43
C ILE A 36 8.12 -5.32 1.48
N GLN A 37 8.33 -4.33 0.62
CA GLN A 37 9.48 -4.31 -0.29
C GLN A 37 10.81 -4.18 0.46
N ARG A 38 10.91 -3.28 1.46
CA ARG A 38 12.13 -3.08 2.25
C ARG A 38 12.49 -4.29 3.11
N LEU A 39 11.50 -5.07 3.52
CA LEU A 39 11.68 -6.33 4.24
C LEU A 39 12.10 -7.50 3.32
N GLY A 40 12.08 -7.31 1.99
CA GLY A 40 12.47 -8.35 1.03
C GLY A 40 11.45 -9.49 0.92
N VAL A 41 10.21 -9.27 1.36
CA VAL A 41 9.14 -10.29 1.38
C VAL A 41 8.05 -10.05 0.33
N ALA A 42 8.27 -9.10 -0.58
CA ALA A 42 7.30 -8.73 -1.62
C ALA A 42 6.90 -9.88 -2.54
N TYR A 43 7.80 -10.85 -2.76
CA TYR A 43 7.55 -12.03 -3.60
C TYR A 43 6.39 -12.92 -3.10
N HIS A 44 5.95 -12.76 -1.84
CA HIS A 44 4.78 -13.45 -1.31
C HIS A 44 3.43 -12.76 -1.61
N PHE A 45 3.48 -11.54 -2.12
CA PHE A 45 2.34 -10.63 -2.25
C PHE A 45 2.34 -9.88 -3.60
N GLU A 46 2.96 -10.43 -4.65
CA GLU A 46 3.16 -9.73 -5.92
C GLU A 46 1.85 -9.24 -6.54
N THR A 47 0.83 -10.10 -6.55
CA THR A 47 -0.51 -9.78 -7.06
C THR A 47 -1.16 -8.69 -6.21
N GLU A 48 -1.19 -8.86 -4.89
CA GLU A 48 -1.82 -7.88 -3.99
C GLU A 48 -1.13 -6.52 -4.03
N VAL A 49 0.20 -6.48 -4.22
CA VAL A 49 0.96 -5.24 -4.38
C VAL A 49 0.64 -4.58 -5.72
N ALA A 50 0.58 -5.34 -6.82
CA ALA A 50 0.23 -4.81 -8.14
C ALA A 50 -1.18 -4.20 -8.14
N ASP A 51 -2.17 -4.94 -7.63
CA ASP A 51 -3.56 -4.48 -7.55
C ASP A 51 -3.68 -3.22 -6.68
N ALA A 52 -2.98 -3.18 -5.54
CA ALA A 52 -2.97 -2.00 -4.67
C ALA A 52 -2.34 -0.78 -5.34
N LEU A 53 -1.26 -0.96 -6.11
CA LEU A 53 -0.62 0.13 -6.86
C LEU A 53 -1.50 0.64 -8.00
N GLU A 54 -2.19 -0.25 -8.71
CA GLU A 54 -3.17 0.11 -9.74
C GLU A 54 -4.32 0.91 -9.13
N HIS A 55 -4.87 0.46 -8.00
CA HIS A 55 -5.93 1.18 -7.31
C HIS A 55 -5.49 2.59 -6.88
N ILE A 56 -4.28 2.72 -6.32
CA ILE A 56 -3.67 4.02 -5.96
C ILE A 56 -3.42 4.89 -7.21
N PHE A 57 -3.15 4.29 -8.37
CA PHE A 57 -3.02 5.02 -9.62
C PHE A 57 -4.37 5.62 -10.05
N LEU A 58 -5.42 4.81 -10.08
CA LEU A 58 -6.76 5.18 -10.57
C LEU A 58 -7.51 6.16 -9.66
N THR A 59 -7.30 6.10 -8.34
CA THR A 59 -8.03 6.93 -7.36
C THR A 59 -7.39 8.29 -7.07
N TYR A 60 -6.29 8.62 -7.76
CA TYR A 60 -5.44 9.78 -7.47
C TYR A 60 -6.16 11.12 -7.43
N ASP A 61 -7.01 11.39 -8.42
CA ASP A 61 -7.68 12.68 -8.56
C ASP A 61 -8.68 12.93 -7.42
N HIS A 62 -9.16 11.88 -6.76
CA HIS A 62 -9.99 11.97 -5.55
C HIS A 62 -9.14 12.29 -4.31
N ILE A 63 -7.96 11.66 -4.21
CA ILE A 63 -7.09 11.70 -3.03
C ILE A 63 -6.33 13.03 -2.90
N TYR A 64 -5.98 13.66 -4.02
CA TYR A 64 -5.23 14.91 -4.03
C TYR A 64 -6.07 16.13 -3.59
N ASN A 65 -7.40 16.06 -3.76
CA ASN A 65 -8.31 17.13 -3.36
C ASN A 65 -8.67 17.13 -1.87
N GLU A 66 -8.42 16.04 -1.14
CA GLU A 66 -8.79 15.92 0.28
C GLU A 66 -7.64 16.23 1.26
N ASN A 67 -6.40 16.28 0.79
CA ASN A 67 -5.24 16.26 1.67
C ASN A 67 -4.33 17.50 1.48
N ASN A 68 -4.65 18.56 2.23
CA ASN A 68 -3.67 19.54 2.71
C ASN A 68 -2.79 18.86 3.79
N ASP A 69 -2.08 17.78 3.44
CA ASP A 69 -1.21 17.04 4.36
C ASP A 69 0.21 17.61 4.28
N ASP A 70 0.81 17.95 5.43
CA ASP A 70 2.22 18.35 5.53
C ASP A 70 3.18 17.28 4.94
N ASP A 71 2.71 16.03 4.85
CA ASP A 71 3.43 14.88 4.27
C ASP A 71 3.20 14.67 2.76
N ALA A 72 2.56 15.62 2.07
CA ALA A 72 2.25 15.51 0.64
C ALA A 72 3.49 15.20 -0.20
N LEU A 73 4.63 15.84 0.08
CA LEU A 73 5.88 15.59 -0.65
C LEU A 73 6.38 14.14 -0.45
N TYR A 74 6.36 13.64 0.79
CA TYR A 74 6.77 12.27 1.09
C TYR A 74 5.86 11.26 0.38
N ASN A 75 4.55 11.46 0.44
CA ASN A 75 3.57 10.58 -0.19
C ASN A 75 3.69 10.58 -1.73
N VAL A 76 3.87 11.76 -2.33
CA VAL A 76 4.09 11.90 -3.78
C VAL A 76 5.39 11.21 -4.22
N ALA A 77 6.49 11.47 -3.50
CA ALA A 77 7.79 10.85 -3.81
C ALA A 77 7.75 9.32 -3.65
N LEU A 78 7.11 8.83 -2.57
CA LEU A 78 6.98 7.41 -2.32
C LEU A 78 6.16 6.72 -3.41
N ARG A 79 5.04 7.32 -3.79
CA ARG A 79 4.20 6.82 -4.87
C ARG A 79 4.95 6.77 -6.21
N PHE A 80 5.65 7.84 -6.57
CA PHE A 80 6.47 7.86 -7.79
C PHE A 80 7.50 6.73 -7.80
N LYS A 81 8.20 6.53 -6.67
CA LYS A 81 9.15 5.43 -6.51
C LYS A 81 8.47 4.08 -6.73
N LEU A 82 7.34 3.83 -6.08
CA LEU A 82 6.65 2.53 -6.13
C LEU A 82 6.05 2.22 -7.51
N LEU A 83 5.51 3.22 -8.23
CA LEU A 83 4.92 3.04 -9.56
C LEU A 83 5.95 2.85 -10.68
N ARG A 84 7.20 3.25 -10.47
CA ARG A 84 8.27 3.13 -11.48
C ARG A 84 8.98 1.77 -11.44
N GLN A 85 9.00 1.12 -10.29
CA GLN A 85 9.71 -0.14 -10.05
C GLN A 85 9.21 -1.26 -10.96
#